data_AF-A0A7J4IH34-F1
#
_entry.id   AF-A0A7J4IH34-F1
#
_cell.length_a   1.000
_cell.length_b   1.000
_cell.length_c   1.000
_cell.angle_alpha   90.00
_cell.angle_beta   90.00
_cell.angle_gamma   90.00
#
_symmetry.space_group_name_H-M   'P 1'
#
loop_
_entity.id
_entity.type
_entity.pdbx_description
1 polymer ?
#
loop_
_entity_poly.entity_id
_entity_poly.type
_entity_poly.pdbx_seq_one_letter_code
_entity_poly.pdbx_strand_id
1 'polypeptide(L)' 'MSEQDYQLEYFKNEGFERRICTSCGSPFWSRDPERQVCGDAPCEPYTFIGNPVFEPHTLGQM' A
#
# COMPACT_ATOMS: atom_id res chain seq x y z
N MET A 1 -0.89 -16.23 -13.84
CA MET A 1 -1.32 -16.14 -12.43
C MET A 1 -2.80 -15.84 -12.44
N SER A 2 -3.58 -16.54 -11.64
CA SER A 2 -5.04 -16.35 -11.60
C SER A 2 -5.37 -15.15 -10.70
N GLU A 3 -6.53 -14.51 -10.88
CA GLU A 3 -6.95 -13.46 -9.94
C GLU A 3 -7.23 -14.01 -8.53
N GLN A 4 -7.54 -15.30 -8.42
CA GLN A 4 -7.84 -15.97 -7.15
C GLN A 4 -6.60 -16.08 -6.28
N ASP A 5 -5.41 -16.18 -6.89
CA ASP A 5 -4.13 -16.26 -6.18
C ASP A 5 -3.87 -15.01 -5.30
N TYR A 6 -4.52 -13.88 -5.61
CA TYR A 6 -4.40 -12.63 -4.87
C TYR A 6 -5.50 -12.40 -3.83
N GLN A 7 -6.56 -13.22 -3.80
CA GLN A 7 -7.72 -13.05 -2.91
C GLN A 7 -7.52 -13.79 -1.59
N LEU A 8 -6.64 -13.25 -0.73
CA LEU A 8 -6.36 -13.83 0.58
C LEU A 8 -7.51 -13.55 1.56
N GLU A 9 -7.93 -14.57 2.32
CA GLU A 9 -8.96 -14.41 3.36
C GLU A 9 -8.58 -13.35 4.41
N TYR A 10 -7.29 -13.24 4.74
CA TYR A 10 -6.78 -12.22 5.64
C TYR A 10 -7.12 -10.80 5.18
N PHE A 11 -6.95 -10.50 3.88
CA PHE A 11 -7.29 -9.18 3.34
C PHE A 11 -8.78 -8.87 3.45
N LYS A 12 -9.62 -9.86 3.17
CA LYS A 12 -11.08 -9.72 3.35
C LYS A 12 -11.45 -9.47 4.82
N ASN A 13 -10.84 -10.20 5.74
CA ASN A 13 -11.17 -10.14 7.17
C ASN A 13 -10.67 -8.84 7.83
N GLU A 14 -9.53 -8.30 7.39
CA GLU A 14 -8.92 -7.08 7.96
C GLU A 14 -9.37 -5.78 7.28
N GLY A 15 -10.33 -5.86 6.36
CA GLY A 15 -10.93 -4.70 5.69
C GLY A 15 -10.04 -4.10 4.60
N PHE A 16 -9.23 -4.91 3.93
CA PHE A 16 -8.54 -4.47 2.72
C PHE A 16 -9.46 -4.58 1.51
N GLU A 17 -9.41 -3.55 0.67
CA GLU A 17 -10.10 -3.49 -0.62
C GLU A 17 -9.09 -3.56 -1.76
N ARG A 18 -9.36 -4.39 -2.76
CA ARG A 18 -8.58 -4.45 -4.00
C ARG A 18 -9.03 -3.33 -4.92
N ARG A 19 -8.10 -2.49 -5.37
CA ARG A 19 -8.34 -1.33 -6.25
C ARG A 19 -7.35 -1.31 -7.40
N ILE A 20 -7.62 -0.48 -8.40
CA ILE A 20 -6.74 -0.26 -9.55
C ILE A 20 -6.14 1.14 -9.46
N CYS A 21 -4.82 1.25 -9.55
CA CYS A 21 -4.13 2.53 -9.53
C CYS A 21 -4.53 3.37 -10.73
N THR A 22 -5.02 4.59 -10.48
CA THR A 22 -5.43 5.52 -11.55
C THR A 22 -4.27 6.02 -12.41
N SER A 23 -3.03 5.98 -11.90
CA SER A 23 -1.84 6.47 -12.62
C SER A 23 -1.15 5.40 -13.48
N CYS A 24 -1.07 4.15 -13.02
CA CYS A 24 -0.30 3.10 -13.71
C CYS A 24 -1.11 1.84 -14.07
N GLY A 25 -2.36 1.73 -13.62
CA GLY A 25 -3.24 0.60 -13.91
C GLY A 25 -2.94 -0.67 -13.10
N SER A 26 -1.90 -0.68 -12.25
CA SER A 26 -1.59 -1.84 -11.41
C SER A 26 -2.65 -2.05 -10.32
N PRO A 27 -3.04 -3.31 -10.03
CA PRO A 27 -3.89 -3.62 -8.89
C PRO A 27 -3.10 -3.45 -7.58
N PHE A 28 -3.76 -2.94 -6.55
CA PHE A 28 -3.21 -2.82 -5.20
C PHE A 28 -4.28 -3.07 -4.14
N TRP A 29 -3.86 -3.35 -2.91
CA TRP A 29 -4.74 -3.52 -1.76
C TRP A 29 -4.58 -2.33 -0.81
N SER A 30 -5.69 -1.82 -0.28
CA SER A 30 -5.69 -0.68 0.64
C SER A 30 -6.78 -0.86 1.68
N ARG A 31 -6.52 -0.45 2.93
CA ARG A 31 -7.57 -0.30 3.96
C ARG A 31 -8.22 1.08 3.92
N ASP A 32 -7.59 2.03 3.25
CA ASP A 32 -8.14 3.35 3.00
C ASP A 32 -9.03 3.29 1.75
N PRO A 33 -10.36 3.47 1.89
CA PRO A 33 -11.33 3.44 0.80
C PRO A 33 -11.29 4.72 -0.06
N GLU A 34 -10.51 5.74 0.29
CA GLU A 34 -10.35 6.95 -0.52
C GLU A 34 -9.07 6.92 -1.38
N ARG A 35 -8.13 6.01 -1.11
CA ARG A 35 -6.84 5.93 -1.82
C ARG A 35 -6.97 5.55 -3.31
N GLN A 36 -6.52 6.42 -4.21
CA GLN A 36 -6.64 6.25 -5.67
C GLN A 36 -5.36 5.78 -6.39
N VAL A 37 -4.22 5.75 -5.71
CA VAL A 37 -2.90 5.38 -6.26
C VAL A 37 -2.25 4.25 -5.45
N CYS A 38 -1.37 3.48 -6.08
CA CYS A 38 -0.75 2.30 -5.45
C CYS A 38 0.27 2.62 -4.35
N GLY A 39 0.72 3.88 -4.24
CA GLY A 39 1.68 4.31 -3.24
C GLY A 39 3.15 4.07 -3.58
N ASP A 40 3.43 3.58 -4.78
CA ASP A 40 4.80 3.38 -5.27
C ASP A 40 5.22 4.50 -6.23
N ALA A 41 6.52 4.74 -6.32
CA ALA A 41 7.06 5.67 -7.31
C ALA A 41 6.85 5.10 -8.72
N PRO A 42 6.49 5.91 -9.73
CA PRO A 42 6.34 7.37 -9.70
C PRO A 42 4.92 7.87 -9.35
N CYS A 43 3.99 6.98 -8.99
CA CYS A 43 2.58 7.31 -8.78
C CYS A 43 2.35 8.15 -7.51
N GLU A 44 3.21 8.01 -6.50
CA GLU A 44 3.17 8.78 -5.26
C GLU A 44 4.60 9.15 -4.82
N PRO A 45 4.88 10.43 -4.49
CA PRO A 45 6.18 10.84 -3.96
C PRO A 45 6.36 10.40 -2.51
N TYR A 46 7.61 10.35 -2.03
CA TYR A 46 7.89 10.06 -0.62
C TYR A 46 7.38 11.17 0.30
N THR A 47 6.44 10.82 1.17
CA THR A 47 5.83 11.73 2.15
C THR A 47 6.52 11.72 3.51
N PHE A 48 7.37 10.72 3.78
CA PHE A 48 8.03 10.55 5.07
C PHE A 48 9.32 11.38 5.24
N ILE A 49 9.82 11.99 4.16
CA ILE A 49 11.02 12.85 4.22
C ILE A 49 10.66 14.14 4.97
N GLY A 50 11.25 14.32 6.16
CA GLY A 50 10.92 15.43 7.05
C GLY A 50 9.64 15.23 7.86
N ASN A 51 8.93 14.10 7.67
CA ASN A 51 7.74 13.73 8.44
C ASN A 51 7.77 12.23 8.79
N PRO A 52 8.58 11.82 9.79
CA PRO A 52 8.74 10.41 10.13
C PRO A 52 7.41 9.76 10.49
N VAL A 53 7.13 8.58 9.92
CA VAL A 53 5.93 7.78 10.21
C VAL A 53 6.16 6.68 11.25
N PHE A 54 7.42 6.47 11.62
CA PHE A 54 7.85 5.51 12.65
C PHE A 54 8.62 6.25 13.76
N GLU A 55 8.72 5.61 14.91
CA GLU A 55 9.62 6.06 15.97
C GLU A 55 11.09 6.01 15.51
N PRO A 56 11.97 6.91 15.98
CA PRO A 56 13.37 6.89 15.59
C PRO A 56 14.10 5.65 16.10
N HIS A 57 14.83 4.98 15.21
CA HIS A 57 15.64 3.80 15.52
C HIS A 57 17.07 3.96 15.03
N THR A 58 18.01 3.29 15.70
CA THR A 58 19.40 3.13 15.21
C THR A 58 19.52 1.90 14.33
N LEU A 59 20.59 1.81 13.53
CA LEU A 59 20.82 0.69 12.62
C LEU A 59 20.89 -0.68 13.31
N GLY A 60 21.34 -0.74 14.57
CA GLY A 60 21.42 -2.00 15.33
C GLY A 60 20.09 -2.46 15.94
N GLN A 61 19.04 -1.65 15.87
CA GLN A 61 17.74 -1.91 16.48
C GLN A 61 16.64 -2.21 15.45
N MET A 62 16.91 -2.00 14.16
CA MET A 62 16.00 -2.29 13.06
C MET A 62 16.01 -3.77 12.66
#